data_AF-G8ZMR6-F1
#
_entry.id   AF-G8ZMR6-F1
#
_cell.length_a   1.000
_cell.length_b   1.000
_cell.length_c   1.000
_cell.angle_alpha   90.00
_cell.angle_beta   90.00
_cell.angle_gamma   90.00
#
_symmetry.space_group_name_H-M   'P 1'
#
loop_
_entity.id
_entity.type
_entity.pdbx_description
1 polymer ?
#
loop_
_entity_poly.entity_id
_entity_poly.type
_entity_poly.pdbx_seq_one_letter_code
_entity_poly.pdbx_strand_id
1 'polypeptide(L)'
;MEICLLDQNDNEIEANILSSCTYYLHPTFKDPIRQIAAPPFALEEEGWGQFDLKIICQFIENAGKFTIKHALLFGDDAYAMDYSIRVPYHIPKLRDRLASQFNLPHNAVQDYYEKQQDSVPSNWISSIPLLDEDAVTTIVQMIASHPAVQDEIFRHPRHEDFLMALYQLPNELLKDIGEYVRRQDTT
;
A
#
# COMPACT_ATOMS: atom_id res chain seq x y z
N MET A 1 12.35 5.94 -19.97
CA MET A 1 11.52 6.54 -18.89
C MET A 1 12.00 5.98 -17.58
N GLU A 2 12.12 6.82 -16.57
CA GLU A 2 12.59 6.48 -15.24
C GLU A 2 11.60 6.99 -14.18
N ILE A 3 11.60 6.37 -13.01
CA ILE A 3 10.79 6.78 -11.86
C ILE A 3 11.72 7.10 -10.69
N CYS A 4 11.73 8.36 -10.31
CA CYS A 4 12.43 8.88 -9.15
C CYS A 4 11.42 9.33 -8.07
N LEU A 5 11.91 9.54 -6.86
CA LEU A 5 11.18 10.19 -5.78
C LEU A 5 11.75 11.59 -5.59
N LEU A 6 10.90 12.57 -5.28
CA LEU A 6 11.35 13.90 -4.89
C LEU A 6 11.44 13.97 -3.37
N ASP A 7 12.56 14.44 -2.83
CA ASP A 7 12.73 14.68 -1.39
C ASP A 7 11.97 15.95 -0.94
N GLN A 8 12.09 16.31 0.34
CA GLN A 8 11.46 17.53 0.88
C GLN A 8 11.96 18.86 0.28
N ASN A 9 13.03 18.84 -0.51
CA ASN A 9 13.65 19.99 -1.17
C ASN A 9 13.54 19.90 -2.70
N ASP A 10 12.66 19.05 -3.22
CA ASP A 10 12.47 18.79 -4.65
C ASP A 10 13.70 18.22 -5.37
N ASN A 11 14.63 17.56 -4.66
CA ASN A 11 15.73 16.84 -5.29
C ASN A 11 15.28 15.44 -5.72
N GLU A 12 15.71 15.02 -6.90
CA GLU A 12 15.54 13.65 -7.37
C GLU A 12 16.42 12.67 -6.59
N ILE A 13 15.77 11.70 -5.96
CA ILE A 13 16.40 10.60 -5.25
C ILE A 13 15.84 9.27 -5.75
N GLU A 14 16.56 8.18 -5.46
CA GLU A 14 16.07 6.83 -5.76
C GLU A 14 14.71 6.57 -5.07
N ALA A 15 13.75 6.06 -5.83
CA ALA A 15 12.43 5.66 -5.31
C ALA A 15 12.49 4.34 -4.51
N ASN A 16 13.32 4.30 -3.46
CA ASN A 16 13.59 3.14 -2.61
C ASN A 16 12.42 2.72 -1.69
N ILE A 17 11.29 3.44 -1.77
CA ILE A 17 10.02 3.11 -1.15
C ILE A 17 9.19 2.11 -1.98
N LEU A 18 9.62 1.84 -3.21
CA LEU A 18 8.93 0.95 -4.15
C LEU A 18 9.65 -0.41 -4.25
N SER A 19 8.87 -1.47 -4.35
CA SER A 19 9.35 -2.82 -4.63
C SER A 19 9.35 -3.14 -6.13
N SER A 20 8.38 -2.61 -6.88
CA SER A 20 8.34 -2.74 -8.33
C SER A 20 7.42 -1.72 -8.98
N CYS A 21 7.65 -1.46 -10.27
CA CYS A 21 6.77 -0.70 -11.14
C CYS A 21 6.34 -1.58 -12.32
N THR A 22 5.04 -1.68 -12.54
CA THR A 22 4.43 -2.43 -13.66
C THR A 22 3.87 -1.46 -14.69
N TYR A 23 4.46 -1.44 -15.87
CA TYR A 23 4.09 -0.62 -17.02
C TYR A 23 3.09 -1.36 -17.90
N TYR A 24 1.96 -0.71 -18.18
CA TYR A 24 0.95 -1.18 -19.13
C TYR A 24 1.05 -0.33 -20.39
N LEU A 25 1.81 -0.83 -21.35
CA LEU A 25 2.01 -0.24 -22.66
C LEU A 25 0.82 -0.47 -23.59
N HIS A 26 0.83 0.22 -24.72
CA HIS A 26 -0.17 0.01 -25.76
C HIS A 26 -0.15 -1.46 -26.24
N PRO A 27 -1.31 -2.08 -26.56
CA PRO A 27 -1.37 -3.50 -26.95
C PRO A 27 -0.59 -3.90 -28.20
N THR A 28 -0.10 -2.93 -28.98
CA THR A 28 0.75 -3.17 -30.15
C THR A 28 2.18 -3.57 -29.79
N PHE A 29 2.64 -3.29 -28.56
CA PHE A 29 3.95 -3.72 -28.10
C PHE A 29 3.94 -5.22 -27.81
N LYS A 30 5.06 -5.88 -28.09
CA LYS A 30 5.27 -7.26 -27.64
C LYS A 30 5.44 -7.24 -26.13
N ASP A 31 4.71 -8.13 -25.43
CA ASP A 31 4.68 -8.21 -23.98
C ASP A 31 4.35 -6.84 -23.35
N PRO A 32 3.13 -6.30 -23.58
CA PRO A 32 2.78 -4.91 -23.26
C PRO A 32 2.69 -4.64 -21.75
N ILE A 33 2.75 -5.67 -20.91
CA ILE A 33 2.78 -5.54 -19.46
C ILE A 33 4.19 -5.91 -19.00
N ARG A 34 4.95 -4.94 -18.48
CA ARG A 34 6.32 -5.17 -18.01
C ARG A 34 6.49 -4.74 -16.57
N GLN A 35 7.13 -5.59 -15.77
CA GLN A 35 7.40 -5.32 -14.37
C GLN A 35 8.91 -5.18 -14.17
N ILE A 36 9.31 -4.06 -13.55
CA ILE A 36 10.70 -3.77 -13.20
C ILE A 36 10.76 -3.63 -11.68
N ALA A 37 11.71 -4.31 -11.04
CA ALA A 37 11.79 -4.45 -9.58
C ALA A 37 12.96 -3.69 -8.94
N ALA A 38 13.71 -2.89 -9.71
CA ALA A 38 14.86 -2.15 -9.22
C ALA A 38 14.79 -0.67 -9.68
N PRO A 39 15.07 0.30 -8.79
CA PRO A 39 15.29 1.69 -9.16
C PRO A 39 16.41 1.83 -10.23
N PRO A 40 16.32 2.80 -11.15
CA PRO A 40 15.28 3.84 -11.27
C PRO A 40 14.02 3.34 -12.03
N PHE A 41 13.77 2.03 -12.04
CA PHE A 41 12.67 1.40 -12.75
C PHE A 41 12.69 1.72 -14.26
N ALA A 42 13.88 1.80 -14.84
CA ALA A 42 14.08 2.24 -16.21
C ALA A 42 13.37 1.34 -17.23
N LEU A 43 12.48 1.94 -18.03
CA LEU A 43 11.86 1.31 -19.18
C LEU A 43 12.36 1.99 -20.48
N GLU A 44 12.89 1.18 -21.38
CA GLU A 44 13.35 1.58 -22.71
C GLU A 44 12.57 0.82 -23.78
N GLU A 45 12.01 1.53 -24.76
CA GLU A 45 11.24 0.95 -25.86
C GLU A 45 11.32 1.82 -27.11
N GLU A 46 11.07 1.20 -28.26
CA GLU A 46 10.93 1.90 -29.55
C GLU A 46 9.48 1.89 -30.01
N GLY A 47 8.97 3.06 -30.39
CA GLY A 47 7.59 3.22 -30.84
C GLY A 47 7.40 4.47 -31.67
N TRP A 48 6.27 4.56 -32.36
CA TRP A 48 5.97 5.63 -33.31
C TRP A 48 4.78 6.50 -32.90
N GLY A 49 4.10 6.16 -31.80
CA GLY A 49 2.86 6.82 -31.37
C GLY A 49 2.95 7.41 -29.97
N GLN A 50 2.16 8.46 -29.75
CA GLN A 50 1.88 9.04 -28.44
C GLN A 50 0.65 8.35 -27.84
N PHE A 51 0.69 8.04 -26.55
CA PHE A 51 -0.41 7.35 -25.86
C PHE A 51 -0.34 7.55 -24.36
N ASP A 52 -1.48 7.41 -23.70
CA ASP A 52 -1.54 7.30 -22.24
C ASP A 52 -1.20 5.87 -21.83
N LEU A 53 -0.29 5.74 -20.86
CA LEU A 53 0.06 4.48 -20.24
C LEU A 53 -0.21 4.51 -18.74
N LYS A 54 -0.56 3.34 -18.21
CA LYS A 54 -0.81 3.13 -16.80
C LYS A 54 0.42 2.49 -16.17
N ILE A 55 0.91 3.06 -15.08
CA ILE A 55 2.01 2.50 -14.30
C ILE A 55 1.47 2.16 -12.92
N ILE A 56 1.59 0.90 -12.51
CA ILE A 56 1.23 0.45 -11.16
C ILE A 56 2.51 0.30 -10.35
N CYS A 57 2.68 1.12 -9.33
CA CYS A 57 3.84 1.10 -8.44
C CYS A 57 3.44 0.40 -7.14
N GLN A 58 4.20 -0.63 -6.77
CA GLN A 58 4.02 -1.38 -5.52
C GLN A 58 4.99 -0.83 -4.47
N PHE A 59 4.48 -0.55 -3.27
CA PHE A 59 5.34 -0.20 -2.14
C PHE A 59 6.13 -1.42 -1.65
N ILE A 60 7.22 -1.18 -0.92
CA ILE A 60 7.92 -2.24 -0.19
C ILE A 60 7.04 -2.85 0.90
N GLU A 61 7.41 -4.05 1.37
CA GLU A 61 6.72 -4.76 2.47
C GLU A 61 5.22 -4.99 2.22
N ASN A 62 4.80 -5.09 0.95
CA ASN A 62 3.40 -5.23 0.55
C ASN A 62 2.50 -4.12 1.13
N ALA A 63 3.04 -2.91 1.35
CA ALA A 63 2.31 -1.78 1.92
C ALA A 63 1.26 -1.17 0.97
N GLY A 64 0.77 -1.94 -0.01
CA GLY A 64 -0.16 -1.49 -1.02
C GLY A 64 0.51 -1.03 -2.31
N LYS A 65 -0.26 -0.34 -3.15
CA LYS A 65 0.14 0.12 -4.48
C LYS A 65 -0.59 1.40 -4.85
N PHE A 66 -0.02 2.17 -5.75
CA PHE A 66 -0.68 3.30 -6.38
C PHE A 66 -0.54 3.23 -7.90
N THR A 67 -1.32 4.05 -8.60
CA THR A 67 -1.34 4.09 -10.07
C THR A 67 -0.97 5.48 -10.55
N ILE A 68 0.02 5.56 -11.43
CA ILE A 68 0.35 6.75 -12.21
C ILE A 68 -0.32 6.58 -13.59
N LYS A 69 -0.98 7.66 -14.06
CA LYS A 69 -1.44 7.79 -15.44
C LYS A 69 -0.49 8.74 -16.14
N HIS A 70 0.30 8.23 -17.08
CA HIS A 70 1.35 8.98 -17.75
C HIS A 70 1.05 9.12 -19.23
N ALA A 71 1.13 10.34 -19.75
CA ALA A 71 0.99 10.60 -21.17
C ALA A 71 2.38 10.56 -21.82
N LEU A 72 2.60 9.65 -22.76
CA LEU A 72 3.82 9.60 -23.55
C LEU A 72 3.71 10.58 -24.73
N LEU A 73 4.49 11.65 -24.69
CA LEU A 73 4.49 12.73 -25.68
C LEU A 73 5.84 12.82 -26.41
N PHE A 74 5.83 13.27 -27.67
CA PHE A 74 7.04 13.51 -28.47
C PHE A 74 7.25 14.99 -28.79
N GLY A 75 6.68 15.88 -27.96
CA GLY A 75 6.83 17.33 -28.15
C GLY A 75 8.25 17.81 -27.82
N ASP A 76 8.86 17.20 -26.80
CA ASP A 76 10.21 17.49 -26.32
C ASP A 76 11.07 16.21 -26.34
N ASP A 77 12.38 16.36 -26.52
CA ASP A 77 13.34 15.24 -26.52
C ASP A 77 13.43 14.55 -25.14
N ALA A 78 13.12 15.29 -24.07
CA ALA A 78 12.98 14.78 -22.70
C ALA A 78 12.05 15.70 -21.89
N TYR A 79 11.25 15.11 -21.02
CA TYR A 79 10.39 15.83 -20.09
C TYR A 79 10.26 15.05 -18.77
N ALA A 80 9.94 15.76 -17.69
CA ALA A 80 9.61 15.19 -16.39
C ALA A 80 8.17 15.57 -16.01
N MET A 81 7.48 14.68 -15.28
CA MET A 81 6.14 14.93 -14.75
C MET A 81 6.08 14.52 -13.28
N ASP A 82 5.67 15.45 -12.44
CA ASP A 82 5.53 15.21 -11.01
C ASP A 82 4.15 14.68 -10.66
N TYR A 83 4.11 13.69 -9.76
CA TYR A 83 2.86 13.09 -9.28
C TYR A 83 2.85 13.09 -7.75
N SER A 84 1.81 13.67 -7.16
CA SER A 84 1.57 13.56 -5.72
C SER A 84 0.84 12.26 -5.38
N ILE A 85 1.36 11.52 -4.40
CA ILE A 85 0.80 10.24 -3.97
C ILE A 85 0.59 10.22 -2.45
N ARG A 86 -0.30 9.36 -1.99
CA ARG A 86 -0.46 9.06 -0.56
C ARG A 86 0.39 7.84 -0.22
N VAL A 87 1.25 7.98 0.77
CA VAL A 87 2.16 6.91 1.19
C VAL A 87 1.81 6.46 2.61
N PRO A 88 1.56 5.17 2.85
CA PRO A 88 1.37 4.66 4.20
C PRO A 88 2.67 4.78 4.99
N TYR A 89 2.60 5.30 6.21
CA TYR A 89 3.77 5.51 7.08
C TYR A 89 3.75 4.67 8.36
N HIS A 90 2.80 3.73 8.46
CA HIS A 90 2.66 2.84 9.61
C HIS A 90 3.55 1.59 9.52
N ILE A 91 4.05 1.26 8.32
CA ILE A 91 4.94 0.12 8.11
C ILE A 91 6.38 0.51 8.49
N PRO A 92 7.03 -0.15 9.48
CA PRO A 92 8.29 0.32 10.06
C PRO A 92 9.39 0.57 9.02
N LYS A 93 9.67 -0.41 8.16
CA LYS A 93 10.73 -0.29 7.14
C LYS A 93 10.44 0.79 6.10
N LEU A 94 9.18 0.98 5.73
CA LEU A 94 8.76 2.06 4.82
C LEU A 94 8.88 3.42 5.49
N ARG A 95 8.48 3.52 6.77
CA ARG A 95 8.65 4.71 7.60
C ARG A 95 10.13 5.08 7.73
N ASP A 96 11.02 4.12 7.95
CA ASP A 96 12.46 4.37 8.06
C ASP A 96 13.04 4.97 6.78
N ARG A 97 12.63 4.45 5.61
CA ARG A 97 13.02 5.01 4.31
C ARG A 97 12.52 6.43 4.14
N LEU A 98 11.25 6.68 4.47
CA LEU A 98 10.64 8.00 4.37
C LEU A 98 11.25 9.00 5.38
N ALA A 99 11.52 8.59 6.62
CA ALA A 99 12.04 9.45 7.68
C ALA A 99 13.45 9.99 7.37
N SER A 100 14.20 9.32 6.47
CA SER A 100 15.49 9.83 6.00
C SER A 100 15.36 11.04 5.06
N GLN A 101 14.19 11.22 4.43
CA GLN A 101 13.97 12.23 3.37
C GLN A 101 12.89 13.26 3.74
N PHE A 102 11.99 12.92 4.68
CA PHE A 102 10.81 13.72 5.04
C PHE A 102 10.62 13.84 6.55
N ASN A 103 10.05 14.97 6.98
CA ASN A 103 9.54 15.14 8.34
C ASN A 103 8.18 14.44 8.49
N LEU A 104 8.18 13.23 9.06
CA LEU A 104 6.96 12.44 9.21
C LEU A 104 6.17 12.82 10.48
N PRO A 105 4.83 12.75 10.42
CA PRO A 105 4.02 12.90 11.63
C PRO A 105 4.35 11.82 12.65
N HIS A 106 4.09 12.14 13.93
CA HIS A 106 4.24 11.19 15.03
C HIS A 106 3.32 9.99 14.80
N ASN A 107 3.86 8.77 14.87
CA ASN A 107 3.09 7.57 14.66
C ASN A 107 2.46 7.11 15.99
N ALA A 108 1.35 7.74 16.37
CA ALA A 108 0.61 7.36 17.58
C ALA A 108 0.14 5.88 17.58
N VAL A 109 0.04 5.27 16.39
CA VAL A 109 -0.31 3.85 16.22
C VAL A 109 0.86 2.96 16.67
N GLN A 110 2.11 3.36 16.39
CA GLN A 110 3.31 2.64 16.81
C GLN A 110 3.46 2.57 18.33
N ASP A 111 3.26 3.71 19.00
CA ASP A 111 3.30 3.80 20.46
C ASP A 111 2.24 2.92 21.14
N TYR A 112 1.12 2.69 20.45
CA TYR A 112 0.08 1.78 20.90
C TYR A 112 0.48 0.31 20.71
N TYR A 113 1.10 -0.06 19.58
CA TYR A 113 1.59 -1.44 19.36
C TYR A 113 2.64 -1.83 20.41
N GLU A 114 3.63 -0.98 20.65
CA GLU A 114 4.71 -1.29 21.61
C GLU A 114 4.19 -1.43 23.05
N LYS A 115 3.09 -0.76 23.38
CA LYS A 115 2.45 -0.86 24.70
C LYS A 115 1.47 -2.04 24.85
N GLN A 116 0.91 -2.55 23.76
CA GLN A 116 -0.10 -3.62 23.78
C GLN A 116 0.39 -4.99 23.29
N GLN A 117 1.61 -5.09 22.78
CA GLN A 117 2.20 -6.34 22.31
C GLN A 117 2.23 -7.45 23.40
N ASP A 118 2.14 -7.07 24.67
CA ASP A 118 2.09 -7.98 25.83
C ASP A 118 0.67 -8.44 26.23
N SER A 119 -0.42 -7.90 25.68
CA SER A 119 -1.78 -8.10 26.23
C SER A 119 -2.74 -8.97 25.42
N VAL A 120 -2.46 -9.29 24.14
CA VAL A 120 -3.34 -10.11 23.30
C VAL A 120 -2.59 -11.27 22.62
N PRO A 121 -2.84 -12.55 22.97
CA PRO A 121 -2.23 -13.71 22.32
C PRO A 121 -2.73 -13.83 20.87
N SER A 122 -1.89 -13.41 19.94
CA SER A 122 -2.23 -13.19 18.53
C SER A 122 -1.82 -14.35 17.62
N ASN A 123 -1.78 -15.58 18.14
CA ASN A 123 -1.38 -16.76 17.38
C ASN A 123 -2.31 -17.09 16.19
N TRP A 124 -3.56 -16.62 16.25
CA TRP A 124 -4.54 -16.81 15.18
C TRP A 124 -4.41 -15.78 14.06
N ILE A 125 -3.77 -14.62 14.31
CA ILE A 125 -3.64 -13.55 13.30
C ILE A 125 -2.83 -14.05 12.09
N SER A 126 -1.83 -14.90 12.33
CA SER A 126 -1.03 -15.54 11.28
C SER A 126 -1.81 -16.56 10.44
N SER A 127 -2.98 -17.04 10.90
CA SER A 127 -3.82 -17.96 10.13
C SER A 127 -4.73 -17.22 9.15
N ILE A 128 -5.00 -15.92 9.33
CA ILE A 128 -5.91 -15.15 8.45
C ILE A 128 -5.56 -15.27 6.96
N PRO A 129 -4.28 -15.15 6.53
CA PRO A 129 -3.93 -15.25 5.11
C PRO A 129 -4.13 -16.66 4.51
N LEU A 130 -4.33 -17.68 5.35
CA LEU A 130 -4.54 -19.07 4.94
C LEU A 130 -6.02 -19.43 4.83
N LEU A 131 -6.92 -18.55 5.28
CA LEU A 131 -8.36 -18.75 5.24
C LEU A 131 -8.91 -18.58 3.82
N ASP A 132 -10.07 -19.17 3.58
CA ASP A 132 -10.81 -18.98 2.33
C ASP A 132 -11.48 -17.59 2.25
N GLU A 133 -11.97 -17.25 1.06
CA GLU A 133 -12.58 -15.95 0.78
C GLU A 133 -13.83 -15.69 1.63
N ASP A 134 -14.63 -16.73 1.89
CA ASP A 134 -15.86 -16.64 2.68
C ASP A 134 -15.56 -16.33 4.15
N ALA A 135 -14.54 -16.98 4.73
CA ALA A 135 -14.08 -16.71 6.09
C ALA A 135 -13.48 -15.30 6.20
N VAL A 136 -12.64 -14.88 5.25
CA VAL A 136 -12.08 -13.52 5.23
C VAL A 136 -13.20 -12.47 5.12
N THR A 137 -14.18 -12.68 4.24
CA THR A 137 -15.34 -11.79 4.09
C THR A 137 -16.11 -11.67 5.40
N THR A 138 -16.32 -12.78 6.10
CA THR A 138 -16.99 -12.79 7.41
C THR A 138 -16.23 -11.96 8.44
N ILE A 139 -14.91 -12.10 8.50
CA ILE A 139 -14.06 -11.31 9.42
C ILE A 139 -14.17 -9.81 9.12
N VAL A 140 -14.10 -9.43 7.84
CA VAL A 140 -14.25 -8.02 7.42
C VAL A 140 -15.63 -7.49 7.83
N GLN A 141 -16.68 -8.30 7.68
CA GLN A 141 -18.03 -7.92 8.08
C GLN A 141 -18.16 -7.78 9.61
N MET A 142 -17.53 -8.67 10.40
CA MET A 142 -17.47 -8.53 11.87
C MET A 142 -16.83 -7.19 12.26
N ILE A 143 -15.71 -6.84 11.62
CA ILE A 143 -15.01 -5.56 11.87
C ILE A 143 -15.90 -4.37 11.48
N ALA A 144 -16.48 -4.38 10.27
CA ALA A 144 -17.28 -3.27 9.76
C ALA A 144 -18.64 -3.11 10.47
N SER A 145 -19.14 -4.15 11.14
CA SER A 145 -20.41 -4.11 11.89
C SER A 145 -20.25 -3.66 13.35
N HIS A 146 -19.02 -3.62 13.87
CA HIS A 146 -18.78 -3.26 15.27
C HIS A 146 -18.97 -1.74 15.51
N PRO A 147 -19.78 -1.31 16.50
CA PRO A 147 -20.11 0.10 16.70
C PRO A 147 -18.90 1.04 16.83
N ALA A 148 -17.90 0.63 17.62
CA ALA A 148 -16.69 1.43 17.80
C ALA A 148 -15.86 1.61 16.51
N VAL A 149 -15.93 0.63 15.60
CA VAL A 149 -15.23 0.70 14.31
C VAL A 149 -16.05 1.53 13.32
N GLN A 150 -17.38 1.39 13.31
CA GLN A 150 -18.25 2.22 12.49
C GLN A 150 -18.12 3.70 12.82
N ASP A 151 -18.15 4.05 14.10
CA ASP A 151 -17.98 5.44 14.54
C ASP A 151 -16.65 6.03 14.05
N GLU A 152 -15.59 5.23 14.07
CA GLU A 152 -14.29 5.64 13.55
C GLU A 152 -14.33 5.78 12.03
N ILE A 153 -14.85 4.79 11.30
CA ILE A 153 -15.03 4.85 9.83
C ILE A 153 -15.83 6.10 9.42
N PHE A 154 -16.90 6.45 10.14
CA PHE A 154 -17.74 7.60 9.84
C PHE A 154 -17.06 8.95 10.09
N ARG A 155 -16.00 8.99 10.91
CA ARG A 155 -15.18 10.19 11.11
C ARG A 155 -14.18 10.43 9.99
N HIS A 156 -13.89 9.41 9.18
CA HIS A 156 -12.99 9.53 8.03
C HIS A 156 -13.75 9.94 6.76
N PRO A 157 -13.11 10.67 5.83
CA PRO A 157 -13.74 11.03 4.56
C PRO A 157 -14.13 9.77 3.77
N ARG A 158 -15.39 9.68 3.34
CA ARG A 158 -15.96 8.48 2.67
C ARG A 158 -15.28 8.05 1.36
N HIS A 159 -14.45 8.91 0.78
CA HIS A 159 -13.74 8.66 -0.48
C HIS A 159 -12.27 8.30 -0.28
N GLU A 160 -11.85 8.07 0.96
CA GLU A 160 -10.47 7.75 1.30
C GLU A 160 -10.36 6.34 1.87
N ASP A 161 -9.23 5.70 1.60
CA ASP A 161 -8.92 4.39 2.15
C ASP A 161 -8.80 4.50 3.67
N PHE A 162 -9.62 3.72 4.39
CA PHE A 162 -9.55 3.61 5.84
C PHE A 162 -8.59 2.48 6.23
N LEU A 163 -7.42 2.87 6.73
CA LEU A 163 -6.41 1.95 7.23
C LEU A 163 -6.52 1.84 8.75
N MET A 164 -6.85 0.65 9.23
CA MET A 164 -6.88 0.31 10.65
C MET A 164 -6.18 -1.02 10.85
N ALA A 165 -5.30 -1.07 11.83
CA ALA A 165 -4.64 -2.30 12.18
C ALA A 165 -5.47 -3.14 13.15
N LEU A 166 -5.27 -4.45 13.12
CA LEU A 166 -5.99 -5.38 13.98
C LEU A 166 -5.85 -5.02 15.47
N TYR A 167 -4.67 -4.61 15.94
CA TYR A 167 -4.47 -4.22 17.34
C TYR A 167 -5.19 -2.92 17.75
N GLN A 168 -5.69 -2.12 16.80
CA GLN A 168 -6.52 -0.95 17.11
C GLN A 168 -7.99 -1.32 17.32
N LEU A 169 -8.36 -2.56 17.02
CA LEU A 169 -9.72 -3.05 17.21
C LEU A 169 -10.00 -3.23 18.71
N PRO A 170 -11.27 -3.06 19.14
CA PRO A 170 -11.67 -3.35 20.51
C PRO A 170 -11.31 -4.79 20.92
N ASN A 171 -10.85 -4.96 22.16
CA ASN A 171 -10.44 -6.28 22.68
C ASN A 171 -11.54 -7.35 22.57
N GLU A 172 -12.81 -6.95 22.73
CA GLU A 172 -13.97 -7.83 22.57
C GLU A 172 -14.06 -8.34 21.12
N LEU A 173 -13.97 -7.45 20.15
CA LEU A 173 -13.96 -7.80 18.72
C LEU A 173 -12.76 -8.70 18.36
N LEU A 174 -11.56 -8.40 18.88
CA LEU A 174 -10.38 -9.24 18.66
C LEU A 174 -10.56 -10.66 19.20
N LYS A 175 -11.22 -10.81 20.36
CA LYS A 175 -11.54 -12.11 20.94
C LYS A 175 -12.53 -12.87 20.06
N ASP A 176 -13.60 -12.21 19.60
CA ASP A 176 -14.62 -12.82 18.76
C ASP A 176 -14.06 -13.30 17.41
N ILE A 177 -13.23 -12.47 16.77
CA ILE A 177 -12.55 -12.85 15.52
C ILE A 177 -11.60 -14.04 15.79
N GLY A 178 -10.82 -14.00 16.87
CA GLY A 178 -9.93 -15.10 17.22
C GLY A 178 -10.64 -16.41 17.53
N GLU A 179 -11.85 -16.37 18.10
CA GLU A 179 -12.69 -17.55 18.27
C GLU A 179 -13.22 -18.07 16.94
N TYR A 180 -13.63 -17.19 16.04
CA TYR A 180 -14.08 -17.55 14.70
C TYR A 180 -12.98 -18.24 13.89
N VAL A 181 -11.78 -17.66 13.84
CA VAL A 181 -10.64 -18.22 13.09
C VAL A 181 -10.26 -19.61 13.59
N ARG A 182 -10.21 -19.82 14.92
CA ARG A 182 -9.89 -21.14 15.49
C ARG A 182 -10.91 -22.23 15.15
N ARG A 183 -12.18 -21.87 14.93
CA ARG A 183 -13.21 -22.81 14.48
C ARG A 183 -13.01 -23.24 13.03
N GLN A 184 -12.45 -22.35 12.20
CA GLN A 184 -12.11 -22.68 10.81
C GLN A 184 -10.88 -23.57 10.73
N ASP A 185 -9.88 -23.38 11.59
CA ASP A 185 -8.68 -24.24 11.65
C ASP A 185 -8.97 -25.70 12.08
N THR A 186 -10.16 -25.99 12.62
CA THR A 186 -10.53 -27.34 13.10
C THR A 186 -11.36 -28.15 12.10
N THR A 187 -11.63 -27.62 10.90
CA THR A 187 -12.37 -28.28 9.82
C THR A 187 -11.43 -28.60 8.65
#